data_AF-A0A2G2Q6I2-F1
#
_entry.id   AF-A0A2G2Q6I2-F1
#
_cell.length_a   1.000
_cell.length_b   1.000
_cell.length_c   1.000
_cell.angle_alpha   90.00
_cell.angle_beta   90.00
_cell.angle_gamma   90.00
#
_symmetry.space_group_name_H-M   'P 1'
#
loop_
_entity.id
_entity.type
_entity.pdbx_description
1 polymer ?
#
loop_
_entity_poly.entity_id
_entity_poly.type
_entity_poly.pdbx_seq_one_letter_code
_entity_poly.pdbx_strand_id
1 'polypeptide(L)'
;MKEKGLISEKEKVSKLVIRIANSCKSLTELADKLESQSLEPYYRKGILAGLWLGNRKFRLTTLGVGKEHLKKLTLEQFRLDELQKNSSEKQQGLER
;
A
#
# COMPACT_ATOMS: atom_id res chain seq x y z
N MET A 1 -22.64 22.08 -22.96
CA MET A 1 -21.32 21.57 -22.53
C MET A 1 -21.56 20.53 -21.45
N LYS A 2 -21.45 19.23 -21.78
CA LYS A 2 -21.92 18.12 -20.94
C LYS A 2 -20.82 17.61 -20.01
N GLU A 3 -21.04 17.79 -18.71
CA GLU A 3 -20.73 16.89 -17.59
C GLU A 3 -19.63 15.83 -17.84
N LYS A 4 -18.37 16.17 -17.56
CA LYS A 4 -17.24 15.21 -17.47
C LYS A 4 -16.42 15.42 -16.20
N GLY A 5 -17.08 15.73 -15.09
CA GLY A 5 -16.42 16.16 -13.84
C GLY A 5 -15.94 15.05 -12.90
N LEU A 6 -16.53 13.85 -12.94
CA LEU A 6 -16.27 12.84 -11.88
C LEU A 6 -15.12 11.86 -12.16
N ILE A 7 -14.57 11.86 -13.38
CA ILE A 7 -13.50 10.93 -13.76
C ILE A 7 -12.13 11.45 -13.29
N SER A 8 -12.00 12.76 -13.00
CA SER A 8 -10.70 13.37 -12.72
C SER A 8 -10.05 12.95 -11.40
N GLU A 9 -10.80 12.81 -10.31
CA GLU A 9 -10.19 12.57 -8.99
C GLU A 9 -9.72 11.13 -8.84
N LYS A 10 -10.59 10.18 -9.18
CA LYS A 10 -10.24 8.75 -9.17
C LYS A 10 -9.06 8.47 -10.10
N GLU A 11 -9.02 9.07 -11.29
CA GLU A 11 -7.96 8.81 -12.25
C GLU A 11 -6.63 9.49 -11.88
N LYS A 12 -6.68 10.68 -11.25
CA LYS A 12 -5.51 11.31 -10.64
C LYS A 12 -4.94 10.44 -9.53
N VAL A 13 -5.79 9.95 -8.63
CA VAL A 13 -5.39 9.07 -7.53
C VAL A 13 -4.83 7.77 -8.07
N SER A 14 -5.47 7.13 -9.05
CA SER A 14 -4.92 5.94 -9.70
C SER A 14 -3.52 6.18 -10.28
N LYS A 15 -3.31 7.27 -11.02
CA LYS A 15 -1.98 7.60 -11.59
C LYS A 15 -0.94 7.88 -10.50
N LEU A 16 -1.34 8.54 -9.42
CA LEU A 16 -0.49 8.78 -8.25
C LEU A 16 -0.10 7.46 -7.57
N VAL A 17 -1.08 6.62 -7.28
CA VAL A 17 -0.89 5.30 -6.66
C VAL A 17 0.02 4.44 -7.53
N ILE A 18 -0.15 4.45 -8.86
CA ILE A 18 0.72 3.69 -9.78
C ILE A 18 2.16 4.25 -9.78
N ARG A 19 2.35 5.58 -9.78
CA ARG A 19 3.68 6.18 -9.68
C ARG A 19 4.37 5.82 -8.37
N ILE A 20 3.64 5.95 -7.26
CA ILE A 20 4.13 5.61 -5.92
C ILE A 20 4.46 4.12 -5.86
N ALA A 21 3.58 3.25 -6.38
CA ALA A 21 3.79 1.81 -6.45
C ALA A 21 5.05 1.42 -7.23
N ASN A 22 5.33 2.09 -8.35
CA ASN A 22 6.54 1.82 -9.11
C ASN A 22 7.82 2.30 -8.41
N SER A 23 7.73 3.24 -7.46
CA SER A 23 8.88 3.72 -6.68
C SER A 23 9.02 3.07 -5.31
N CYS A 24 8.03 2.29 -4.86
CA CYS A 24 8.04 1.61 -3.57
C CYS A 24 8.45 0.14 -3.74
N LYS A 25 9.18 -0.40 -2.76
CA LYS A 25 9.57 -1.82 -2.74
C LYS A 25 8.70 -2.65 -1.81
N SER A 26 7.98 -2.00 -0.89
CA SER A 26 7.14 -2.67 0.11
C SER A 26 5.73 -2.07 0.17
N LEU A 27 4.77 -2.88 0.63
CA LEU A 27 3.40 -2.42 0.87
C LEU A 27 3.32 -1.38 1.98
N THR A 28 4.16 -1.48 3.01
CA THR A 28 4.19 -0.49 4.09
C THR A 28 4.69 0.87 3.59
N GLU A 29 5.74 0.90 2.76
CA GLU A 29 6.20 2.15 2.12
C GLU A 29 5.12 2.77 1.21
N LEU A 30 4.37 1.91 0.49
CA LEU A 30 3.27 2.38 -0.33
C LEU A 30 2.20 3.05 0.55
N ALA A 31 1.85 2.43 1.67
CA ALA A 31 0.83 2.94 2.57
C ALA A 31 1.26 4.28 3.21
N ASP A 32 2.51 4.37 3.67
CA ASP A 32 3.07 5.58 4.27
C ASP A 32 3.06 6.78 3.29
N LYS A 33 3.43 6.53 2.03
CA LYS A 33 3.35 7.56 0.98
C LYS A 33 1.92 7.93 0.61
N LEU A 34 0.99 6.98 0.67
CA LEU A 34 -0.44 7.27 0.47
C LEU A 34 -0.97 8.14 1.59
N GLU A 35 -0.63 7.83 2.84
CA GLU A 35 -1.01 8.60 4.03
C GLU A 35 -0.45 10.03 3.97
N SER A 36 0.82 10.18 3.55
CA SER A 36 1.45 11.48 3.27
C SER A 36 0.74 12.32 2.20
N GLN A 37 -0.04 11.69 1.32
CA GLN A 37 -0.84 12.35 0.28
C GLN A 37 -2.29 12.59 0.72
N SER A 38 -2.59 12.48 2.01
CA SER A 38 -3.96 12.56 2.58
C SER A 38 -4.91 11.50 2.01
N LEU A 39 -4.38 10.33 1.62
CA LEU A 39 -5.19 9.16 1.29
C LEU A 39 -5.21 8.24 2.50
N GLU A 40 -6.35 7.60 2.75
CA GLU A 40 -6.50 6.70 3.90
C GLU A 40 -6.31 5.24 3.45
N PRO A 41 -5.10 4.66 3.53
CA PRO A 41 -4.90 3.25 3.25
C PRO A 41 -5.73 2.37 4.21
N TYR A 42 -6.28 1.27 3.71
CA TYR A 42 -6.91 0.27 4.57
C TYR A 42 -6.23 -1.10 4.42
N TYR A 43 -6.14 -1.75 5.57
CA TYR A 43 -5.48 -3.03 5.72
C TYR A 43 -6.52 -4.12 5.94
N ARG A 44 -6.25 -5.30 5.36
CA ARG A 44 -7.04 -6.50 5.59
C ARG A 44 -6.06 -7.61 5.99
N LYS A 45 -6.24 -8.16 7.20
CA LYS A 45 -5.33 -9.18 7.78
C LYS A 45 -3.86 -8.70 7.84
N GLY A 46 -3.63 -7.42 8.17
CA GLY A 46 -2.29 -6.83 8.24
C GLY A 46 -1.65 -6.51 6.88
N ILE A 47 -2.35 -6.75 5.76
CA ILE A 47 -1.84 -6.47 4.41
C ILE A 47 -2.61 -5.30 3.81
N LEU A 48 -1.89 -4.37 3.18
CA LEU A 48 -2.50 -3.25 2.46
C LEU A 48 -3.39 -3.77 1.31
N ALA A 49 -4.70 -3.56 1.42
CA ALA A 49 -5.67 -4.08 0.47
C ALA A 49 -6.21 -2.98 -0.47
N GLY A 50 -6.13 -1.72 -0.05
CA GLY A 50 -6.71 -0.60 -0.77
C GLY A 50 -6.59 0.71 0.00
N LEU A 51 -7.39 1.69 -0.42
CA LEU A 51 -7.54 2.98 0.24
C LEU A 51 -9.00 3.42 0.24
N TRP A 52 -9.33 4.30 1.17
CA TRP A 52 -10.58 5.04 1.20
C TRP A 52 -10.42 6.33 0.41
N LEU A 53 -11.43 6.60 -0.43
CA LEU A 53 -11.56 7.83 -1.17
C LEU A 53 -12.91 8.45 -0.77
N GLY A 54 -12.86 9.38 0.19
CA GLY A 54 -14.05 9.89 0.86
C GLY A 54 -14.84 8.73 1.49
N ASN A 55 -16.11 8.58 1.10
CA ASN A 55 -16.99 7.55 1.68
C ASN A 55 -16.96 6.19 0.94
N ARG A 56 -15.98 5.96 0.05
CA ARG A 56 -15.88 4.72 -0.74
C ARG A 56 -14.52 4.07 -0.63
N LYS A 57 -14.52 2.75 -0.46
CA LYS A 57 -13.32 1.91 -0.41
C LYS A 57 -12.94 1.45 -1.81
N PHE A 58 -11.69 1.68 -2.20
CA PHE A 58 -11.11 1.28 -3.47
C PHE A 58 -9.98 0.30 -3.25
N ARG A 59 -10.02 -0.85 -3.92
CA ARG A 59 -8.90 -1.81 -3.90
C ARG A 59 -7.75 -1.27 -4.74
N LEU A 60 -6.51 -1.60 -4.37
CA LEU A 60 -5.32 -1.23 -5.16
C LEU A 60 -5.42 -1.74 -6.61
N THR A 61 -6.00 -2.94 -6.80
CA THR A 61 -6.29 -3.49 -8.13
C THR A 61 -7.26 -2.64 -8.95
N THR A 62 -8.22 -1.98 -8.29
CA THR A 62 -9.19 -1.08 -8.94
C THR A 62 -8.57 0.27 -9.30
N LEU A 63 -7.47 0.63 -8.64
CA LEU A 63 -6.68 1.82 -8.91
C LEU A 63 -5.60 1.60 -9.98
N GLY A 64 -5.59 0.41 -10.61
CA GLY A 64 -4.67 0.07 -11.68
C GLY A 64 -3.32 -0.50 -11.22
N VAL A 65 -3.16 -0.78 -9.92
CA VAL A 65 -1.99 -1.54 -9.46
C VAL A 65 -2.16 -2.99 -9.92
N GLY A 66 -1.27 -3.43 -10.81
CA GLY A 66 -1.28 -4.78 -11.35
C GLY A 66 -1.23 -5.83 -10.24
N LYS A 67 -2.02 -6.91 -10.39
CA LYS A 67 -2.04 -8.00 -9.41
C LYS A 67 -0.67 -8.63 -9.19
N GLU A 68 0.15 -8.73 -10.24
CA GLU A 68 1.53 -9.21 -10.15
C GLU A 68 2.41 -8.29 -9.30
N HIS A 69 2.28 -6.97 -9.48
CA HIS A 69 3.07 -6.00 -8.72
C HIS A 69 2.71 -6.07 -7.24
N LEU A 70 1.40 -6.11 -6.93
CA LEU A 70 0.91 -6.36 -5.58
C LEU A 70 1.48 -7.64 -4.97
N LYS A 71 1.48 -8.74 -5.72
CA LYS A 71 2.00 -10.02 -5.24
C LYS A 71 3.49 -9.94 -4.89
N LYS A 72 4.30 -9.25 -5.71
CA LYS A 72 5.72 -9.02 -5.44
C LYS A 72 5.92 -8.19 -4.17
N LEU A 73 5.19 -7.07 -4.03
CA LEU A 73 5.26 -6.21 -2.85
C LEU A 73 4.84 -6.94 -1.57
N THR A 74 3.81 -7.80 -1.63
CA THR A 74 3.39 -8.63 -0.48
C THR A 74 4.46 -9.64 -0.10
N LEU A 75 5.11 -10.26 -1.08
CA LEU A 75 6.21 -11.21 -0.86
C LEU A 75 7.42 -10.52 -0.22
N GLU A 76 7.80 -9.34 -0.71
CA GLU A 76 8.88 -8.55 -0.10
C GLU A 76 8.52 -8.12 1.33
N GLN A 77 7.28 -7.70 1.57
CA GLN A 77 6.82 -7.36 2.92
C GLN A 77 6.91 -8.54 3.88
N PHE A 78 6.50 -9.73 3.45
CA PHE A 78 6.57 -10.94 4.26
C PHE A 78 8.02 -11.30 4.58
N ARG A 79 8.91 -11.21 3.58
CA ARG A 79 10.35 -11.45 3.75
C ARG A 79 10.99 -10.46 4.73
N LEU A 80 10.60 -9.19 4.69
CA LEU A 80 11.07 -8.16 5.63
C LEU A 80 10.53 -8.40 7.05
N ASP A 81 9.26 -8.78 7.18
CA ASP A 81 8.65 -9.12 8.47
C ASP A 81 9.35 -10.31 9.14
N GLU A 82 9.66 -11.36 8.36
CA GLU A 82 10.43 -12.51 8.83
C GLU A 82 11.84 -12.14 9.31
N LEU A 83 12.54 -11.27 8.57
CA LEU A 83 13.87 -10.78 8.97
C LEU A 83 13.81 -9.96 10.28
N GLN A 84 12.76 -9.16 10.45
CA GLN A 84 12.58 -8.32 11.64
C GLN A 84 12.24 -9.14 12.88
N LYS A 85 11.40 -10.18 12.74
CA LYS A 85 11.10 -11.12 13.84
C LYS A 85 12.34 -11.88 14.30
N ASN A 86 13.15 -12.36 13.37
CA ASN A 86 14.40 -13.08 13.69
C ASN A 86 15.42 -12.19 14.42
N SER A 87 15.39 -10.88 14.18
CA SER A 87 16.28 -9.93 14.85
C SER A 87 15.85 -9.63 16.29
N SER A 88 14.54 -9.71 16.58
CA SER A 88 13.99 -9.45 17.92
C SER A 88 14.18 -10.64 18.87
N GLU A 89 14.11 -11.88 18.36
CA GLU A 89 14.37 -13.09 19.15
C GLU A 89 15.84 -13.22 19.62
N LYS A 90 16.79 -12.58 18.93
CA LYS A 90 18.20 -12.60 19.33
C LYS A 90 18.54 -11.67 20.51
N GLN A 91 17.67 -10.74 20.90
CA GLN A 91 17.94 -9.82 22.01
C GLN A 91 17.44 -10.29 23.38
N GLN A 92 16.56 -11.31 23.45
CA GLN A 92 16.09 -11.85 24.74
C GLN A 92 17.00 -12.92 25.37
N GLY A 93 18.16 -13.22 24.77
CA GLY A 93 19.14 -14.17 25.30
C GLY A 93 20.31 -13.54 26.08
N LEU A 94 20.30 -12.22 26.31
CA LEU A 94 21.42 -11.50 26.94
C LEU A 94 20.99 -10.65 28.15
N GLU A 95 19.97 -11.08 28.88
CA GLU A 95 19.74 -10.60 30.25
C GLU A 95 19.92 -11.80 31.18
N ARG A 96 21.06 -11.77 31.86
CA ARG A 96 21.47 -12.70 32.92
C ARG A 96 20.56 -12.59 34.14
#